data_AF-A0A016W6H8-F1
#
_entry.id   AF-A0A016W6H8-F1
#
_cell.length_a   1.000
_cell.length_b   1.000
_cell.length_c   1.000
_cell.angle_alpha   90.00
_cell.angle_beta   90.00
_cell.angle_gamma   90.00
#
_symmetry.space_group_name_H-M   'P 1'
#
loop_
_entity.id
_entity.type
_entity.pdbx_description
1 polymer ?
#
loop_
_entity_poly.entity_id
_entity_poly.type
_entity_poly.pdbx_seq_one_letter_code
_entity_poly.pdbx_strand_id
1 'polypeptide(L)'
;MNPRIANANLCGDVADRWSKLESRLHAPEKTTSALGGVQLKDDIPFHEQIDLLKDSFDKAKQSLDFDAAPVSNVHQWEERVKAVDDFLAETRSALDAVIEKGRSLANSGRMELDTHRAIEKLDDIVDIADQLDMEVDSQKSVFEPLLAQAEALDRDVEAAEAVVDTLAARRLSDPAIANATRQDLADRDAQFAALSQRAAAIHAALPGKSSASRDTTLSALGDKLSRLESMLIASHATPSRSMANATPIRTSPDRTSMSSMGPL
;
A
#
# COMPACT_ATOMS: atom_id res chain seq x y z
N MET A 1 4.91 27.27 41.49
CA MET A 1 4.61 26.44 40.30
C MET A 1 5.79 26.52 39.35
N ASN A 2 6.42 25.38 39.01
CA ASN A 2 7.65 25.35 38.23
C ASN A 2 7.30 25.22 36.73
N PRO A 3 7.61 26.21 35.87
CA PRO A 3 7.16 26.24 34.47
C PRO A 3 7.77 25.12 33.60
N ARG A 4 8.88 24.51 34.03
CA ARG A 4 9.48 23.35 33.36
C ARG A 4 8.64 22.07 33.45
N ILE A 5 7.85 21.90 34.51
CA ILE A 5 7.02 20.70 34.71
C ILE A 5 5.76 20.78 33.85
N ALA A 6 5.19 21.98 33.69
CA ALA A 6 4.04 22.20 32.80
C ALA A 6 4.37 21.94 31.33
N ASN A 7 5.58 22.29 30.89
CA ASN A 7 6.01 22.09 29.50
C ASN A 7 6.35 20.64 29.15
N ALA A 8 6.81 19.84 30.12
CA ALA A 8 7.06 18.42 29.93
C ALA A 8 5.76 17.63 29.69
N ASN A 9 4.69 18.00 30.37
CA ASN A 9 3.37 17.37 30.20
C ASN A 9 2.74 17.71 28.83
N LEU A 10 2.90 18.95 28.33
CA LEU A 10 2.46 19.29 26.97
C LEU A 10 3.22 18.51 25.88
N CYS A 11 4.52 18.29 26.07
CA CYS A 11 5.32 17.52 25.10
C CYS A 11 4.92 16.04 25.09
N GLY A 12 4.64 15.46 26.27
CA GLY A 12 4.10 14.11 26.40
C GLY A 12 2.71 13.96 25.76
N ASP A 13 1.79 14.89 26.04
CA ASP A 13 0.44 14.87 25.46
C ASP A 13 0.45 15.03 23.93
N VAL A 14 1.35 15.87 23.40
CA VAL A 14 1.51 16.02 21.95
C VAL A 14 2.12 14.75 21.34
N ALA A 15 3.10 14.13 21.99
CA ALA A 15 3.69 12.87 21.53
C ALA A 15 2.68 11.71 21.56
N ASP A 16 1.83 11.62 22.58
CA ASP A 16 0.77 10.62 22.67
C ASP A 16 -0.32 10.86 21.64
N ARG A 17 -0.72 12.13 21.41
CA ARG A 17 -1.66 12.47 20.34
C ARG A 17 -1.08 12.18 18.96
N TRP A 18 0.21 12.44 18.76
CA TRP A 18 0.93 12.13 17.54
C TRP A 18 0.99 10.62 17.31
N SER A 19 1.40 9.84 18.31
CA SER A 19 1.45 8.39 18.26
C SER A 19 0.07 7.77 18.01
N LYS A 20 -1.00 8.35 18.57
CA LYS A 20 -2.39 7.91 18.35
C LYS A 20 -2.91 8.27 16.96
N LEU A 21 -2.46 9.39 16.39
CA LEU A 21 -2.73 9.77 15.00
C LEU A 21 -1.97 8.89 14.01
N GLU A 22 -0.69 8.65 14.28
CA GLU A 22 0.18 7.77 13.50
C GLU A 22 -0.33 6.32 13.52
N SER A 23 -0.79 5.85 14.68
CA SER A 23 -1.46 4.55 14.82
C SER A 23 -2.77 4.47 14.06
N ARG A 24 -3.52 5.59 13.91
CA ARG A 24 -4.75 5.65 13.10
C ARG A 24 -4.45 5.73 11.61
N LEU A 25 -3.36 6.39 11.22
CA LEU A 25 -2.89 6.47 9.84
C LEU A 25 -2.36 5.11 9.33
N HIS A 26 -1.76 4.31 10.22
CA HIS A 26 -1.22 2.98 9.91
C HIS A 26 -2.14 1.83 10.30
N ALA A 27 -3.26 2.09 10.98
CA ALA A 27 -4.28 1.09 11.14
C ALA A 27 -4.88 0.82 9.75
N PRO A 28 -4.92 -0.44 9.28
CA PRO A 28 -5.74 -0.76 8.12
C PRO A 28 -7.17 -0.38 8.48
N GLU A 29 -7.71 0.67 7.87
CA GLU A 29 -9.13 0.94 7.97
C GLU A 29 -9.84 -0.32 7.48
N LYS A 30 -10.55 -0.99 8.39
CA LYS A 30 -11.61 -1.92 8.03
C LYS A 30 -12.77 -1.09 7.47
N THR A 31 -12.57 -0.44 6.33
CA THR A 31 -13.63 0.18 5.54
C THR A 31 -14.26 -0.78 4.56
N THR A 32 -13.95 -2.08 4.65
CA THR A 32 -14.79 -3.17 4.09
C THR A 32 -16.00 -3.43 4.99
N SER A 33 -16.74 -2.38 5.38
CA SER A 33 -18.15 -2.61 5.69
C SER A 33 -18.83 -2.66 4.34
N ALA A 34 -19.08 -3.87 3.84
CA ALA A 34 -19.90 -4.06 2.66
C ALA A 34 -21.16 -3.20 2.83
N LEU A 35 -21.40 -2.31 1.87
CA LEU A 35 -22.66 -1.57 1.75
C LEU A 35 -23.75 -2.61 1.51
N GLY A 36 -24.23 -3.25 2.58
CA GLY A 36 -25.21 -4.31 2.46
C GLY A 36 -26.49 -3.77 1.82
N GLY A 37 -27.09 -4.56 0.93
CA GLY A 37 -28.36 -4.19 0.29
C GLY A 37 -29.44 -3.80 1.30
N VAL A 38 -30.22 -2.78 0.94
CA VAL A 38 -31.32 -2.29 1.79
C VAL A 38 -32.54 -3.19 1.62
N GLN A 39 -32.83 -4.02 2.62
CA GLN A 39 -34.10 -4.76 2.71
C GLN A 39 -35.14 -3.89 3.40
N LEU A 40 -36.01 -3.26 2.61
CA LEU A 40 -37.19 -2.57 3.12
C LEU A 40 -38.27 -3.60 3.44
N LYS A 41 -38.81 -3.53 4.66
CA LYS A 41 -39.98 -4.32 5.06
C LYS A 41 -41.25 -3.53 4.73
N ASP A 42 -42.26 -4.20 4.19
CA ASP A 42 -43.53 -3.55 3.87
C ASP A 42 -44.30 -3.09 5.13
N ASP A 43 -44.01 -3.72 6.27
CA ASP A 43 -44.72 -3.52 7.54
C ASP A 43 -44.32 -2.23 8.28
N ILE A 44 -43.23 -1.57 7.89
CA ILE A 44 -42.77 -0.34 8.55
C ILE A 44 -43.37 0.92 7.89
N PRO A 45 -43.64 1.99 8.67
CA PRO A 45 -44.15 3.26 8.14
C PRO A 45 -43.27 3.85 7.02
N PHE A 46 -43.89 4.56 6.07
CA PHE A 46 -43.18 5.14 4.92
C PHE A 46 -42.00 6.03 5.32
N HIS A 47 -42.17 6.87 6.34
CA HIS A 47 -41.09 7.75 6.80
C HIS A 47 -39.89 6.97 7.38
N GLU A 48 -40.13 5.84 8.05
CA GLU A 48 -39.04 4.97 8.54
C GLU A 48 -38.31 4.27 7.38
N GLN A 49 -39.03 3.89 6.32
CA GLN A 49 -38.41 3.35 5.10
C GLN A 49 -37.48 4.38 4.45
N ILE A 50 -37.91 5.64 4.39
CA ILE A 50 -37.11 6.75 3.87
C ILE A 50 -35.87 7.01 4.73
N ASP A 51 -36.00 7.01 6.05
CA ASP A 51 -34.87 7.23 6.95
C ASP A 51 -33.80 6.12 6.79
N LEU A 52 -34.22 4.86 6.67
CA LEU A 52 -33.31 3.73 6.43
C LEU A 52 -32.60 3.81 5.07
N LEU A 53 -33.31 4.26 4.02
CA LEU A 53 -32.71 4.50 2.72
C LEU A 53 -31.70 5.64 2.80
N LYS A 54 -32.07 6.77 3.42
CA LYS A 54 -31.19 7.93 3.56
C LYS A 54 -29.89 7.58 4.26
N ASP A 55 -29.97 6.85 5.37
CA ASP A 55 -28.79 6.39 6.12
C ASP A 55 -27.89 5.49 5.26
N SER A 56 -28.46 4.66 4.40
CA SER A 56 -27.72 3.78 3.51
C SER A 56 -27.03 4.54 2.38
N PHE A 57 -27.73 5.48 1.74
CA PHE A 57 -27.16 6.35 0.71
C PHE A 57 -26.09 7.30 1.26
N ASP A 58 -26.24 7.79 2.49
CA ASP A 58 -25.22 8.59 3.17
C ASP A 58 -23.95 7.78 3.45
N LYS A 59 -24.09 6.50 3.81
CA LYS A 59 -22.93 5.59 3.96
C LYS A 59 -22.25 5.33 2.62
N ALA A 60 -23.01 5.11 1.55
CA ALA A 60 -22.47 4.94 0.20
C ALA A 60 -21.69 6.20 -0.22
N LYS A 61 -22.24 7.39 0.01
CA LYS A 61 -21.55 8.66 -0.21
C LYS A 61 -20.27 8.82 0.59
N GLN A 62 -20.31 8.51 1.90
CA GLN A 62 -19.10 8.53 2.74
C GLN A 62 -18.05 7.53 2.26
N SER A 63 -18.45 6.41 1.66
CA SER A 63 -17.52 5.40 1.13
C SER A 63 -16.80 5.85 -0.14
N LEU A 64 -17.23 6.92 -0.81
CA LEU A 64 -16.49 7.58 -1.90
C LEU A 64 -15.80 8.88 -1.45
N ASP A 65 -15.87 9.22 -0.16
CA ASP A 65 -15.10 10.33 0.41
C ASP A 65 -13.66 9.88 0.63
N PHE A 66 -12.82 10.12 -0.38
CA PHE A 66 -11.40 9.78 -0.33
C PHE A 66 -10.59 10.80 0.47
N ASP A 67 -11.08 12.02 0.67
CA ASP A 67 -10.41 13.02 1.51
C ASP A 67 -10.53 12.62 2.99
N ALA A 68 -11.69 12.10 3.40
CA ALA A 68 -11.90 11.56 4.74
C ALA A 68 -11.17 10.22 4.94
N ALA A 69 -11.19 9.35 3.93
CA ALA A 69 -10.58 8.03 3.96
C ALA A 69 -9.74 7.78 2.69
N PRO A 70 -8.45 8.12 2.68
CA PRO A 70 -7.58 7.90 1.52
C PRO A 70 -7.36 6.42 1.19
N VAL A 71 -7.23 6.09 -0.09
CA VAL A 71 -6.91 4.71 -0.54
C VAL A 71 -5.41 4.49 -0.57
N SER A 72 -4.97 3.30 -0.17
CA SER A 72 -3.55 2.95 -0.08
C SER A 72 -2.95 2.45 -1.39
N ASN A 73 -3.76 1.83 -2.25
CA ASN A 73 -3.39 1.30 -3.55
C ASN A 73 -4.61 1.30 -4.49
N VAL A 74 -4.38 1.02 -5.78
CA VAL A 74 -5.43 1.08 -6.82
C VAL A 74 -6.48 -0.01 -6.63
N HIS A 75 -6.11 -1.20 -6.14
CA HIS A 75 -7.07 -2.28 -5.88
C HIS A 75 -8.07 -1.90 -4.77
N GLN A 76 -7.63 -1.24 -3.71
CA GLN A 76 -8.53 -0.74 -2.66
C GLN A 76 -9.50 0.32 -3.20
N TRP A 77 -9.04 1.15 -4.15
CA TRP A 77 -9.90 2.12 -4.82
C TRP A 77 -10.98 1.42 -5.67
N GLU A 78 -10.58 0.46 -6.50
CA GLU A 78 -11.48 -0.39 -7.28
C GLU A 78 -12.51 -1.08 -6.39
N GLU A 79 -12.07 -1.72 -5.30
CA GLU A 79 -12.95 -2.40 -4.34
C GLU A 79 -14.03 -1.47 -3.76
N ARG A 80 -13.66 -0.24 -3.39
CA ARG A 80 -14.61 0.74 -2.84
C ARG A 80 -15.60 1.23 -3.88
N VAL A 81 -15.13 1.55 -5.09
CA VAL A 81 -16.03 2.00 -6.17
C VAL A 81 -16.98 0.87 -6.56
N LYS A 82 -16.48 -0.36 -6.66
CA LYS A 82 -17.29 -1.54 -6.95
C LYS A 82 -18.33 -1.82 -5.86
N ALA A 83 -17.98 -1.66 -4.59
CA ALA A 83 -18.95 -1.84 -3.50
C ALA A 83 -20.13 -0.85 -3.59
N VAL A 84 -19.88 0.38 -4.07
CA VAL A 84 -20.95 1.38 -4.29
C VAL A 84 -21.75 1.06 -5.54
N ASP A 85 -21.09 0.65 -6.62
CA ASP A 85 -21.74 0.21 -7.87
C ASP A 85 -22.70 -0.98 -7.62
N ASP A 86 -22.22 -1.99 -6.90
CA ASP A 86 -23.02 -3.16 -6.49
C ASP A 86 -24.18 -2.72 -5.59
N PHE A 87 -23.95 -1.81 -4.64
CA PHE A 87 -25.01 -1.25 -3.79
C PHE A 87 -26.09 -0.52 -4.59
N LEU A 88 -25.72 0.31 -5.57
CA LEU A 88 -26.68 1.03 -6.42
C LEU A 88 -27.50 0.05 -7.27
N ALA A 89 -26.85 -0.98 -7.81
CA ALA A 89 -27.52 -2.04 -8.56
C ALA A 89 -28.53 -2.84 -7.70
N GLU A 90 -28.15 -3.19 -6.47
CA GLU A 90 -29.00 -3.94 -5.53
C GLU A 90 -30.17 -3.10 -4.98
N THR A 91 -29.95 -1.80 -4.76
CA THR A 91 -30.95 -0.91 -4.13
C THR A 91 -31.90 -0.26 -5.12
N ARG A 92 -31.59 -0.24 -6.42
CA ARG A 92 -32.39 0.41 -7.46
C ARG A 92 -33.87 -0.01 -7.42
N SER A 93 -34.16 -1.30 -7.34
CA SER A 93 -35.56 -1.77 -7.30
C SER A 93 -36.30 -1.33 -6.04
N ALA A 94 -35.61 -1.25 -4.90
CA ALA A 94 -36.20 -0.80 -3.64
C ALA A 94 -36.47 0.71 -3.69
N LEU A 95 -35.54 1.49 -4.26
CA LEU A 95 -35.72 2.92 -4.48
C LEU A 95 -36.90 3.20 -5.43
N ASP A 96 -36.99 2.50 -6.55
CA ASP A 96 -38.11 2.62 -7.51
C ASP A 96 -39.48 2.35 -6.86
N ALA A 97 -39.56 1.31 -6.02
CA ALA A 97 -40.78 0.97 -5.30
C ALA A 97 -41.20 2.07 -4.31
N VAL A 98 -40.22 2.66 -3.61
CA VAL A 98 -40.45 3.77 -2.68
C VAL A 98 -40.82 5.06 -3.42
N ILE A 99 -40.24 5.32 -4.59
CA ILE A 99 -40.62 6.43 -5.48
C ILE A 99 -42.07 6.31 -5.91
N GLU A 100 -42.49 5.14 -6.37
CA GLU A 100 -43.88 4.91 -6.78
C GLU A 100 -44.85 5.06 -5.61
N LYS A 101 -44.49 4.53 -4.43
CA LYS A 101 -45.26 4.72 -3.19
C LYS A 101 -45.35 6.21 -2.82
N GLY A 102 -44.26 6.96 -2.88
CA GLY A 102 -44.23 8.41 -2.63
C GLY A 102 -45.15 9.18 -3.58
N ARG A 103 -45.10 8.87 -4.89
CA ARG A 103 -46.01 9.45 -5.89
C ARG A 103 -47.48 9.14 -5.60
N SER A 104 -47.79 7.89 -5.25
CA SER A 104 -49.16 7.49 -4.91
C SER A 104 -49.71 8.27 -3.70
N LEU A 105 -48.87 8.48 -2.68
CA LEU A 105 -49.22 9.23 -1.47
C LEU A 105 -49.42 10.72 -1.78
N ALA A 106 -48.51 11.34 -2.56
CA ALA A 106 -48.64 12.73 -2.97
C ALA A 106 -49.94 13.00 -3.77
N ASN A 107 -50.31 12.06 -4.64
CA ASN A 107 -51.53 12.16 -5.46
C ASN A 107 -52.83 11.97 -4.65
N SER A 108 -52.76 11.43 -3.43
CA SER A 108 -53.93 11.24 -2.56
C SER A 108 -54.43 12.53 -1.88
N GLY A 109 -53.64 13.62 -1.94
CA GLY A 109 -54.02 14.99 -1.57
C GLY A 109 -54.18 15.29 -0.07
N ARG A 110 -54.40 14.28 0.79
CA ARG A 110 -54.45 14.47 2.25
C ARG A 110 -53.36 13.63 2.91
N MET A 111 -52.26 14.29 3.26
CA MET A 111 -51.10 13.65 3.86
C MET A 111 -50.81 14.18 5.26
N GLU A 112 -50.27 13.30 6.10
CA GLU A 112 -49.69 13.67 7.39
C GLU A 112 -48.36 14.42 7.18
N LEU A 113 -48.00 15.29 8.12
CA LEU A 113 -46.76 16.08 8.04
C LEU A 113 -45.51 15.21 7.90
N ASP A 114 -45.47 14.07 8.60
CA ASP A 114 -44.34 13.13 8.52
C ASP A 114 -44.22 12.50 7.12
N THR A 115 -45.35 12.31 6.43
CA THR A 115 -45.33 11.81 5.06
C THR A 115 -44.83 12.89 4.09
N HIS A 116 -45.21 14.16 4.28
CA HIS A 116 -44.67 15.26 3.48
C HIS A 116 -43.16 15.37 3.61
N ARG A 117 -42.66 15.37 4.85
CA ARG A 117 -41.22 15.42 5.11
C ARG A 117 -40.48 14.20 4.55
N ALA A 118 -41.10 13.03 4.59
CA ALA A 118 -40.54 11.82 3.99
C ALA A 118 -40.44 11.91 2.46
N ILE A 119 -41.39 12.56 1.79
CA ILE A 119 -41.31 12.81 0.35
C ILE A 119 -40.21 13.82 0.01
N GLU A 120 -40.06 14.92 0.77
CA GLU A 120 -38.93 15.85 0.55
C GLU A 120 -37.57 15.14 0.70
N LYS A 121 -37.41 14.30 1.72
CA LYS A 121 -36.21 13.48 1.89
C LYS A 121 -36.01 12.46 0.76
N LEU A 122 -37.08 11.97 0.15
CA LEU A 122 -36.99 11.05 -0.98
C LEU A 122 -36.39 11.75 -2.20
N ASP A 123 -36.74 13.00 -2.46
CA ASP A 123 -36.10 13.79 -3.51
C ASP A 123 -34.59 13.93 -3.25
N ASP A 124 -34.19 14.24 -2.00
CA ASP A 124 -32.77 14.26 -1.61
C ASP A 124 -32.06 12.91 -1.84
N ILE A 125 -32.74 11.79 -1.59
CA ILE A 125 -32.17 10.44 -1.83
C ILE A 125 -31.96 10.20 -3.32
N VAL A 126 -32.92 10.58 -4.15
CA VAL A 126 -32.82 10.44 -5.61
C VAL A 126 -31.65 11.26 -6.14
N ASP A 127 -31.51 12.52 -5.69
CA ASP A 127 -30.38 13.36 -6.07
C ASP A 127 -29.02 12.75 -5.64
N ILE A 128 -28.96 12.14 -4.44
CA ILE A 128 -27.76 11.42 -3.99
C ILE A 128 -27.49 10.19 -4.86
N ALA A 129 -28.52 9.42 -5.21
CA ALA A 129 -28.37 8.23 -6.04
C ALA A 129 -27.81 8.57 -7.43
N ASP A 130 -28.37 9.60 -8.09
CA ASP A 130 -27.91 10.07 -9.39
C ASP A 130 -26.47 10.59 -9.32
N GLN A 131 -26.14 11.36 -8.27
CA GLN A 131 -24.77 11.83 -8.05
C GLN A 131 -23.79 10.67 -7.82
N LEU A 132 -24.19 9.62 -7.09
CA LEU A 132 -23.36 8.45 -6.86
C LEU A 132 -23.14 7.64 -8.14
N ASP A 133 -24.18 7.42 -8.96
CA ASP A 133 -24.05 6.75 -10.27
C ASP A 133 -23.03 7.53 -11.14
N MET A 134 -23.16 8.86 -11.22
CA MET A 134 -22.22 9.71 -11.97
C MET A 134 -20.79 9.68 -11.40
N GLU A 135 -20.66 9.71 -10.07
CA GLU A 135 -19.36 9.65 -9.39
C GLU A 135 -18.69 8.29 -9.67
N VAL A 136 -19.42 7.17 -9.54
CA VAL A 136 -18.91 5.83 -9.83
C VAL A 136 -18.35 5.74 -11.25
N ASP A 137 -19.10 6.21 -12.25
CA ASP A 137 -18.65 6.22 -13.65
C ASP A 137 -17.41 7.11 -13.86
N SER A 138 -17.39 8.28 -13.23
CA SER A 138 -16.23 9.18 -13.24
C SER A 138 -15.00 8.50 -12.65
N GLN A 139 -15.14 7.87 -11.48
CA GLN A 139 -14.04 7.18 -10.80
C GLN A 139 -13.52 6.00 -11.63
N LYS A 140 -14.41 5.16 -12.19
CA LYS A 140 -14.06 4.05 -13.11
C LYS A 140 -13.19 4.51 -14.28
N SER A 141 -13.59 5.62 -14.93
CA SER A 141 -12.83 6.18 -16.05
C SER A 141 -11.39 6.57 -15.70
N VAL A 142 -11.12 6.88 -14.42
CA VAL A 142 -9.80 7.28 -13.93
C VAL A 142 -8.99 6.08 -13.44
N PHE A 143 -9.57 5.20 -12.62
CA PHE A 143 -8.79 4.13 -12.00
C PHE A 143 -8.53 2.94 -12.93
N GLU A 144 -9.40 2.64 -13.90
CA GLU A 144 -9.21 1.51 -14.81
C GLU A 144 -7.85 1.51 -15.55
N PRO A 145 -7.41 2.62 -16.21
CA PRO A 145 -6.09 2.66 -16.81
C PRO A 145 -4.94 2.62 -15.79
N LEU A 146 -5.17 3.07 -14.56
CA LEU A 146 -4.18 2.97 -13.47
C LEU A 146 -4.08 1.55 -12.93
N LEU A 147 -5.18 0.81 -12.89
CA LEU A 147 -5.23 -0.59 -12.47
C LEU A 147 -4.39 -1.45 -13.41
N ALA A 148 -4.57 -1.30 -14.72
CA ALA A 148 -3.75 -1.99 -15.72
C ALA A 148 -2.25 -1.65 -15.58
N GLN A 149 -1.92 -0.40 -15.22
CA GLN A 149 -0.53 0.03 -14.96
C GLN A 149 0.03 -0.57 -13.67
N ALA A 150 -0.78 -0.68 -12.62
CA ALA A 150 -0.42 -1.29 -11.35
C ALA A 150 -0.16 -2.80 -11.53
N GLU A 151 -1.05 -3.52 -12.19
CA GLU A 151 -0.86 -4.95 -12.47
C GLU A 151 0.35 -5.23 -13.36
N ALA A 152 0.65 -4.33 -14.30
CA ALA A 152 1.88 -4.41 -15.08
C ALA A 152 3.12 -4.13 -14.22
N LEU A 153 3.04 -3.17 -13.30
CA LEU A 153 4.12 -2.86 -12.36
C LEU A 153 4.39 -4.04 -11.43
N ASP A 154 3.36 -4.66 -10.87
CA ASP A 154 3.52 -5.80 -9.98
C ASP A 154 4.26 -6.96 -10.67
N ARG A 155 3.86 -7.30 -11.90
CA ARG A 155 4.57 -8.31 -12.71
C ARG A 155 6.01 -7.95 -12.99
N ASP A 156 6.29 -6.68 -13.31
CA ASP A 156 7.66 -6.23 -13.57
C ASP A 156 8.52 -6.21 -12.31
N VAL A 157 7.93 -5.87 -11.16
CA VAL A 157 8.59 -5.90 -9.84
C VAL A 157 8.89 -7.35 -9.45
N GLU A 158 7.94 -8.27 -9.59
CA GLU A 158 8.18 -9.70 -9.35
C GLU A 158 9.32 -10.25 -10.22
N ALA A 159 9.35 -9.88 -11.50
CA ALA A 159 10.43 -10.27 -12.40
C ALA A 159 11.79 -9.68 -11.98
N ALA A 160 11.80 -8.41 -11.57
CA ALA A 160 12.99 -7.75 -11.07
C ALA A 160 13.51 -8.37 -9.76
N GLU A 161 12.60 -8.71 -8.85
CA GLU A 161 12.91 -9.43 -7.62
C GLU A 161 13.53 -10.80 -7.90
N ALA A 162 12.94 -11.58 -8.81
CA ALA A 162 13.47 -12.89 -9.20
C ALA A 162 14.89 -12.78 -9.76
N VAL A 163 15.16 -11.74 -10.57
CA VAL A 163 16.51 -11.45 -11.05
C VAL A 163 17.46 -11.17 -9.88
N VAL A 164 17.09 -10.30 -8.94
CA VAL A 164 17.94 -9.99 -7.77
C VAL A 164 18.21 -11.25 -6.94
N ASP A 165 17.21 -12.11 -6.77
CA ASP A 165 17.36 -13.40 -6.10
C ASP A 165 18.35 -14.32 -6.83
N THR A 166 18.31 -14.38 -8.17
CA THR A 166 19.30 -15.14 -8.96
C THR A 166 20.72 -14.59 -8.84
N LEU A 167 20.88 -13.26 -8.78
CA LEU A 167 22.17 -12.60 -8.59
C LEU A 167 22.72 -12.88 -7.19
N ALA A 168 21.86 -12.84 -6.17
CA ALA A 168 22.20 -13.15 -4.78
C ALA A 168 22.60 -14.62 -4.56
N ALA A 169 22.05 -15.54 -5.36
CA ALA A 169 22.38 -16.96 -5.31
C ALA A 169 23.77 -17.31 -5.89
N ARG A 170 24.42 -16.39 -6.60
CA ARG A 170 25.75 -16.61 -7.18
C ARG A 170 26.81 -16.76 -6.08
N ARG A 171 27.95 -17.36 -6.43
CA ARG A 171 29.10 -17.48 -5.53
C ARG A 171 29.82 -16.15 -5.37
N LEU A 172 29.25 -15.24 -4.59
CA LEU A 172 29.78 -13.87 -4.40
C LEU A 172 31.10 -13.83 -3.61
N SER A 173 31.57 -14.95 -3.06
CA SER A 173 32.92 -15.06 -2.47
C SER A 173 34.03 -15.07 -3.51
N ASP A 174 33.73 -15.35 -4.77
CA ASP A 174 34.69 -15.24 -5.88
C ASP A 174 34.73 -13.79 -6.38
N PRO A 175 35.90 -13.11 -6.36
CA PRO A 175 36.03 -11.72 -6.78
C PRO A 175 35.60 -11.46 -8.23
N ALA A 176 35.83 -12.41 -9.15
CA ALA A 176 35.44 -12.25 -10.56
C ALA A 176 33.92 -12.28 -10.71
N ILE A 177 33.26 -13.21 -10.01
CA ILE A 177 31.79 -13.34 -9.99
C ILE A 177 31.16 -12.12 -9.30
N ALA A 178 31.74 -11.64 -8.20
CA ALA A 178 31.25 -10.45 -7.50
C ALA A 178 31.33 -9.19 -8.38
N ASN A 179 32.42 -9.02 -9.13
CA ASN A 179 32.55 -7.91 -10.07
C ASN A 179 31.56 -8.01 -11.24
N ALA A 180 31.38 -9.20 -11.80
CA ALA A 180 30.37 -9.42 -12.84
C ALA A 180 28.95 -9.12 -12.33
N THR A 181 28.60 -9.55 -11.11
CA THR A 181 27.31 -9.24 -10.48
C THR A 181 27.12 -7.74 -10.24
N ARG A 182 28.17 -6.99 -9.87
CA ARG A 182 28.10 -5.52 -9.77
C ARG A 182 27.82 -4.87 -11.12
N GLN A 183 28.46 -5.36 -12.19
CA GLN A 183 28.19 -4.87 -13.54
C GLN A 183 26.75 -5.17 -13.96
N ASP A 184 26.26 -6.39 -13.72
CA ASP A 184 24.87 -6.78 -14.05
C ASP A 184 23.84 -5.91 -13.31
N LEU A 185 24.14 -5.48 -12.08
CA LEU A 185 23.30 -4.54 -11.32
C LEU A 185 23.35 -3.13 -11.91
N ALA A 186 24.54 -2.65 -12.26
CA ALA A 186 24.72 -1.34 -12.89
C ALA A 186 23.99 -1.25 -14.24
N ASP A 187 24.03 -2.32 -15.03
CA ASP A 187 23.33 -2.40 -16.32
C ASP A 187 21.80 -2.39 -16.14
N ARG A 188 21.30 -2.72 -14.95
CA ARG A 188 19.87 -2.74 -14.58
C ARG A 188 19.40 -1.53 -13.80
N ASP A 189 20.29 -0.60 -13.47
CA ASP A 189 19.96 0.60 -12.69
C ASP A 189 18.83 1.42 -13.34
N ALA A 190 18.89 1.59 -14.66
CA ALA A 190 17.84 2.27 -15.43
C ALA A 190 16.48 1.56 -15.33
N GLN A 191 16.45 0.23 -15.25
CA GLN A 191 15.22 -0.54 -15.07
C GLN A 191 14.63 -0.31 -13.67
N PHE A 192 15.46 -0.35 -12.62
CA PHE A 192 15.00 -0.07 -11.26
C PHE A 192 14.52 1.37 -11.09
N ALA A 193 15.20 2.34 -11.69
CA ALA A 193 14.77 3.73 -11.72
C ALA A 193 13.41 3.90 -12.42
N ALA A 194 13.19 3.21 -13.54
CA ALA A 194 11.90 3.23 -14.25
C ALA A 194 10.76 2.61 -13.42
N LEU A 195 11.02 1.51 -12.69
CA LEU A 195 10.05 0.92 -11.76
C LEU A 195 9.71 1.90 -10.63
N SER A 196 10.73 2.55 -10.05
CA SER A 196 10.56 3.56 -9.00
C SER A 196 9.72 4.74 -9.47
N GLN A 197 9.98 5.25 -10.69
CA GLN A 197 9.20 6.34 -11.25
C GLN A 197 7.74 5.95 -11.50
N ARG A 198 7.49 4.74 -12.03
CA ARG A 198 6.13 4.24 -12.24
C ARG A 198 5.37 4.04 -10.94
N ALA A 199 6.01 3.42 -9.94
CA ALA A 199 5.46 3.28 -8.60
C ALA A 199 5.03 4.62 -8.01
N ALA A 200 5.93 5.61 -8.04
CA ALA A 200 5.65 6.95 -7.55
C ALA A 200 4.52 7.65 -8.32
N ALA A 201 4.46 7.47 -9.64
CA ALA A 201 3.40 8.06 -10.47
C ALA A 201 2.03 7.47 -10.14
N ILE A 202 1.93 6.14 -10.00
CA ILE A 202 0.69 5.47 -9.58
C ILE A 202 0.30 5.92 -8.17
N HIS A 203 1.26 5.94 -7.24
CA HIS A 203 1.03 6.36 -5.87
C HIS A 203 0.54 7.82 -5.77
N ALA A 204 1.09 8.73 -6.58
CA ALA A 204 0.68 10.13 -6.63
C ALA A 204 -0.71 10.33 -7.25
N ALA A 205 -1.20 9.38 -8.04
CA ALA A 205 -2.52 9.43 -8.65
C ALA A 205 -3.64 8.91 -7.73
N LEU A 206 -3.29 8.32 -6.57
CA LEU A 206 -4.27 7.79 -5.62
C LEU A 206 -5.05 8.94 -4.93
N PRO A 207 -6.39 8.86 -4.86
CA PRO A 207 -7.19 9.91 -4.25
C PRO A 207 -7.02 9.97 -2.72
N GLY A 208 -7.12 11.19 -2.18
CA GLY A 208 -7.00 11.47 -0.74
C GLY A 208 -5.58 11.42 -0.16
N LYS A 209 -4.58 10.99 -0.93
CA LYS A 209 -3.22 10.85 -0.41
C LYS A 209 -2.55 12.21 -0.23
N SER A 210 -2.04 12.45 0.97
CA SER A 210 -1.12 13.55 1.23
C SER A 210 0.29 13.18 0.79
N SER A 211 1.11 14.20 0.47
CA SER A 211 2.53 14.05 0.13
C SER A 211 3.38 13.39 1.23
N ALA A 212 2.83 13.22 2.44
CA ALA A 212 3.48 12.56 3.56
C ALA A 212 3.27 11.03 3.58
N SER A 213 2.34 10.51 2.78
CA SER A 213 2.09 9.06 2.70
C SER A 213 3.25 8.37 1.96
N ARG A 214 3.80 7.32 2.59
CA ARG A 214 4.95 6.59 2.06
C ARG A 214 4.48 5.54 1.06
N ASP A 215 5.08 5.56 -0.13
CA ASP A 215 4.95 4.49 -1.10
C ASP A 215 5.71 3.24 -0.60
N THR A 216 5.00 2.12 -0.50
CA THR A 216 5.56 0.84 -0.04
C THR A 216 5.69 -0.20 -1.15
N THR A 217 5.25 0.10 -2.37
CA THR A 217 5.19 -0.85 -3.51
C THR A 217 6.53 -1.55 -3.77
N LEU A 218 7.65 -0.82 -3.69
CA LEU A 218 8.99 -1.34 -3.97
C LEU A 218 9.78 -1.78 -2.73
N SER A 219 9.15 -1.86 -1.56
CA SER A 219 9.88 -2.12 -0.30
C SER A 219 10.63 -3.46 -0.32
N ALA A 220 9.97 -4.53 -0.80
CA ALA A 220 10.57 -5.86 -0.86
C ALA A 220 11.76 -5.94 -1.82
N LEU A 221 11.63 -5.36 -3.02
CA LEU A 221 12.72 -5.22 -3.97
C LEU A 221 13.89 -4.41 -3.39
N GLY A 222 13.61 -3.31 -2.68
CA GLY A 222 14.61 -2.49 -1.98
C GLY A 222 15.37 -3.26 -0.90
N ASP A 223 14.66 -4.08 -0.11
CA ASP A 223 15.27 -4.94 0.91
C ASP A 223 16.18 -6.01 0.30
N LYS A 224 15.74 -6.63 -0.81
CA LYS A 224 16.54 -7.61 -1.57
C LYS A 224 17.81 -6.99 -2.14
N LEU A 225 17.72 -5.80 -2.75
CA LEU A 225 18.87 -5.05 -3.28
C LEU A 225 19.86 -4.68 -2.16
N SER A 226 19.36 -4.14 -1.05
CA SER A 226 20.19 -3.77 0.12
C SER A 226 20.94 -4.97 0.69
N ARG A 227 20.28 -6.14 0.73
CA ARG A 227 20.90 -7.40 1.15
C ARG A 227 22.00 -7.84 0.18
N LEU A 228 21.73 -7.80 -1.13
CA LEU A 228 22.70 -8.15 -2.16
C LEU A 228 23.94 -7.25 -2.11
N GLU A 229 23.75 -5.94 -1.97
CA GLU A 229 24.83 -4.97 -1.78
C GLU A 229 25.67 -5.28 -0.55
N SER A 230 25.02 -5.58 0.58
CA SER A 230 25.72 -5.96 1.81
C SER A 230 26.59 -7.20 1.63
N MET A 231 26.10 -8.21 0.89
CA MET A 231 26.88 -9.42 0.55
C MET A 231 28.07 -9.08 -0.36
N LEU A 232 27.87 -8.21 -1.34
CA LEU A 232 28.94 -7.74 -2.24
C LEU A 232 30.00 -6.94 -1.50
N ILE A 233 29.64 -6.11 -0.52
CA ILE A 233 30.61 -5.37 0.31
C ILE A 233 31.43 -6.34 1.18
N ALA A 234 30.77 -7.31 1.83
CA ALA A 234 31.44 -8.31 2.66
C ALA A 234 32.44 -9.17 1.87
N SER A 235 32.13 -9.51 0.62
CA SER A 235 33.05 -10.24 -0.27
C SER A 235 34.37 -9.51 -0.53
N HIS A 236 34.35 -8.17 -0.51
CA HIS A 236 35.53 -7.34 -0.76
C HIS A 236 36.40 -7.16 0.49
N ALA A 237 35.78 -7.24 1.68
CA ALA A 237 36.44 -7.09 2.97
C ALA A 237 37.17 -8.35 3.46
N THR A 238 37.11 -9.47 2.72
CA THR A 238 37.80 -10.72 3.09
C THR A 238 39.13 -10.82 2.32
N PRO A 239 40.30 -10.49 2.92
CA PRO A 239 41.57 -10.70 2.24
C PRO A 239 41.78 -12.20 2.14
N SER A 240 42.05 -12.68 0.94
CA SER A 240 42.53 -14.04 0.71
C SER A 240 43.84 -14.23 1.49
N ARG A 241 43.77 -14.84 2.68
CA ARG A 241 44.95 -15.44 3.33
C ARG A 241 45.39 -16.59 2.44
N SER A 242 46.23 -16.27 1.46
CA SER A 242 47.03 -17.25 0.74
C SER A 242 47.89 -17.98 1.78
N MET A 243 47.49 -19.21 2.11
CA MET A 243 48.29 -20.15 2.88
C MET A 243 49.51 -20.53 2.04
N ALA A 244 50.57 -19.73 2.12
CA ALA A 244 51.89 -20.12 1.67
C ALA A 244 52.36 -21.26 2.57
N ASN A 245 52.20 -22.47 2.06
CA ASN A 245 52.64 -23.72 2.67
C ASN A 245 54.18 -23.75 2.66
N ALA A 246 54.82 -23.20 3.69
CA ALA A 246 56.27 -23.34 3.89
C ALA A 246 56.53 -24.59 4.73
N THR A 247 56.79 -25.71 4.03
CA THR A 247 57.28 -26.95 4.64
C THR A 247 58.74 -26.75 5.08
N PRO A 248 59.12 -26.99 6.35
CA PRO A 248 60.53 -26.93 6.74
C PRO A 248 61.21 -28.25 6.37
N ILE A 249 62.11 -28.21 5.39
CA ILE A 249 62.99 -29.34 5.07
C ILE A 249 64.02 -29.47 6.20
N ARG A 250 63.90 -30.59 6.90
CA ARG A 250 64.83 -31.09 7.91
C ARG A 250 65.96 -31.82 7.20
N THR A 251 67.18 -31.32 7.27
CA THR A 251 68.38 -32.12 6.97
C THR A 251 69.49 -31.80 7.97
N SER A 252 69.68 -32.69 8.94
CA SER A 252 71.02 -33.00 9.47
C SER A 252 71.64 -34.06 8.54
N PRO A 253 72.97 -34.12 8.46
CA PRO A 253 73.68 -35.07 9.31
C PRO A 253 75.01 -34.56 9.88
N ASP A 254 75.39 -35.22 10.96
CA ASP A 254 76.60 -35.07 11.78
C ASP A 254 77.73 -35.98 11.25
N ARG A 255 79.00 -35.53 11.35
CA ARG A 255 80.22 -36.32 11.71
C ARG A 255 81.57 -35.68 11.28
N THR A 256 82.32 -35.25 12.30
CA THR A 256 83.77 -35.50 12.59
C THR A 256 84.84 -35.48 11.48
N SER A 257 85.85 -34.59 11.61
CA SER A 257 87.33 -34.83 11.58
C SER A 257 88.07 -33.47 11.68
N MET A 258 88.84 -33.19 12.75
CA MET A 258 90.28 -33.47 12.97
C MET A 258 91.29 -32.58 12.20
N SER A 259 92.04 -31.80 12.99
CA SER A 259 93.47 -31.45 12.87
C SER A 259 94.05 -30.53 11.77
N SER A 260 94.66 -29.45 12.28
CA SER A 260 96.10 -29.12 12.21
C SER A 260 96.69 -28.39 10.99
N MET A 261 97.56 -27.43 11.37
CA MET A 261 98.63 -26.71 10.66
C MET A 261 98.29 -25.43 9.88
N GLY A 262 99.07 -24.37 10.19
CA GLY A 262 99.17 -23.09 9.48
C GLY A 262 99.88 -23.21 8.11
N PRO A 263 100.56 -22.18 7.54
CA PRO A 263 101.19 -21.02 8.19
C PRO A 263 100.86 -19.65 7.56
N LEU A 264 101.21 -18.56 8.28
CA LEU A 264 102.08 -17.44 7.86
C LEU A 264 102.21 -16.44 9.02
#